data_AF-A0A7V2JZA7-F1
#
_entry.id   AF-A0A7V2JZA7-F1
#
_cell.length_a   1.000
_cell.length_b   1.000
_cell.length_c   1.000
_cell.angle_alpha   90.00
_cell.angle_beta   90.00
_cell.angle_gamma   90.00
#
_symmetry.space_group_name_H-M   'P 1'
#
loop_
_entity.id
_entity.type
_entity.pdbx_description
1 polymer ?
#
loop_
_entity_poly.entity_id
_entity_poly.type
_entity_poly.pdbx_seq_one_letter_code
_entity_poly.pdbx_strand_id
1 'polypeptide(L)' 'MIKKEISEPNLFKYRLSNLLDLAHPLCRLASSIDLEDLHESFKTLYSEDMGRPAKSVRLMVGLHYLKYM' A
#
# COMPACT_ATOMS: atom_id res chain seq x y z
N MET A 1 -2.01 11.74 44.05
CA MET A 1 -2.36 11.99 42.62
C MET A 1 -2.01 10.74 41.82
N ILE A 2 -3.00 9.93 41.46
CA ILE A 2 -2.79 8.74 40.63
C ILE A 2 -2.59 9.23 39.20
N LYS A 3 -1.35 9.19 38.69
CA LYS A 3 -1.09 9.41 37.26
C LYS A 3 -1.73 8.26 36.49
N LYS A 4 -2.85 8.53 35.83
CA LYS A 4 -3.43 7.60 34.86
C LYS A 4 -2.53 7.67 33.63
N GLU A 5 -1.62 6.70 33.48
CA GLU A 5 -0.89 6.52 32.22
C GLU A 5 -1.92 6.27 31.12
N ILE A 6 -2.10 7.24 30.24
CA ILE A 6 -2.82 7.05 29.00
C ILE A 6 -1.87 6.20 28.15
N SER A 7 -2.04 4.88 28.22
CA SER A 7 -1.32 3.96 27.34
C SER A 7 -1.73 4.28 25.91
N GLU A 8 -0.84 4.93 25.16
CA GLU A 8 -1.07 5.16 23.74
C GLU A 8 -1.34 3.82 23.08
N PRO A 9 -2.44 3.67 22.31
CA PRO A 9 -2.73 2.44 21.61
C PRO A 9 -1.55 2.18 20.68
N ASN A 10 -0.83 1.11 20.98
CA ASN A 10 0.44 0.80 20.35
C ASN A 10 0.14 0.27 18.94
N LEU A 11 0.03 1.20 17.98
CA LEU A 11 -0.52 1.01 16.63
C LEU A 11 0.18 -0.10 15.84
N PHE A 12 1.41 -0.43 16.22
CA PHE A 12 2.26 -1.40 15.53
C PHE A 12 2.34 -2.77 16.21
N LYS A 13 1.63 -3.00 17.33
CA LYS A 13 1.60 -4.32 17.98
C LYS A 13 0.91 -5.39 17.12
N TYR A 14 -0.07 -4.99 16.31
CA TYR A 14 -0.83 -5.88 15.46
C TYR A 14 -0.47 -5.66 14.00
N ARG A 15 -0.32 -6.74 13.24
CA ARG A 15 -0.19 -6.63 11.77
C ARG A 15 -1.46 -5.99 11.21
N LEU A 16 -1.30 -5.09 10.24
CA LEU A 16 -2.43 -4.45 9.56
C LEU A 16 -3.43 -5.48 9.00
N SER A 17 -2.94 -6.61 8.49
CA SER A 17 -3.78 -7.73 8.03
C SER A 17 -4.74 -8.27 9.09
N ASN A 18 -4.39 -8.17 10.37
CA ASN A 18 -5.23 -8.65 11.47
C ASN A 18 -6.34 -7.65 11.82
N LEU A 19 -6.21 -6.39 11.39
CA LEU A 19 -7.19 -5.33 11.61
C LEU A 19 -8.14 -5.16 10.41
N LEU A 20 -7.79 -5.72 9.25
CA LEU A 20 -8.55 -5.58 8.02
C LEU A 20 -9.53 -6.73 7.83
N ASP A 21 -10.72 -6.41 7.33
CA ASP A 21 -11.58 -7.40 6.69
C ASP A 21 -11.01 -7.74 5.31
N LEU A 22 -10.48 -8.95 5.15
CA LEU A 22 -9.93 -9.43 3.88
C LEU A 22 -11.02 -9.69 2.83
N ALA A 23 -12.29 -9.84 3.24
CA ALA A 23 -13.42 -9.94 2.32
C ALA A 23 -13.79 -8.57 1.70
N HIS A 24 -13.25 -7.47 2.24
CA HIS A 24 -13.51 -6.13 1.75
C HIS A 24 -13.15 -6.02 0.25
N PRO A 25 -14.00 -5.36 -0.59
CA PRO A 25 -13.78 -5.28 -2.04
C PRO A 25 -12.40 -4.74 -2.45
N LEU A 26 -11.85 -3.76 -1.72
CA LEU A 26 -10.50 -3.23 -1.99
C LEU A 26 -9.39 -4.25 -1.70
N CYS A 27 -9.55 -5.09 -0.67
CA CYS A 27 -8.59 -6.15 -0.35
C CYS A 27 -8.60 -7.21 -1.45
N ARG A 28 -9.80 -7.60 -1.90
CA ARG A 28 -9.99 -8.54 -3.01
C ARG A 28 -9.44 -8.00 -4.32
N LEU A 29 -9.75 -6.75 -4.65
CA LEU A 29 -9.17 -6.07 -5.82
C LEU A 29 -7.65 -6.07 -5.76
N ALA A 30 -7.07 -5.62 -4.65
CA ALA A 30 -5.62 -5.57 -4.48
C ALA A 30 -4.96 -6.95 -4.62
N SER A 31 -5.64 -8.03 -4.20
CA SER A 31 -5.15 -9.41 -4.37
C SER A 31 -5.26 -9.96 -5.80
N SER A 32 -6.14 -9.38 -6.62
CA SER A 32 -6.35 -9.80 -8.03
C SER A 32 -5.42 -9.12 -9.02
N ILE A 33 -4.70 -8.07 -8.60
CA ILE A 33 -3.79 -7.32 -9.44
C ILE A 33 -2.46 -8.06 -9.51
N ASP A 34 -2.04 -8.44 -10.71
CA ASP A 34 -0.67 -8.90 -10.95
C ASP A 34 0.29 -7.70 -10.91
N LEU A 35 0.98 -7.55 -9.78
CA LEU A 35 1.90 -6.44 -9.56
C LEU A 35 3.22 -6.62 -10.28
N GLU A 36 3.63 -7.85 -10.58
CA GLU A 36 4.91 -8.14 -11.23
C GLU A 36 4.81 -7.81 -12.72
N ASP A 37 3.74 -8.27 -13.37
CA ASP A 37 3.45 -7.94 -14.78
C ASP A 37 3.33 -6.43 -15.01
N LEU A 38 2.66 -5.73 -14.08
CA LEU A 38 2.62 -4.28 -14.10
C LEU A 38 4.00 -3.68 -13.89
N HIS A 39 4.81 -4.20 -12.97
CA HIS A 39 6.14 -3.67 -12.75
C HIS A 39 7.00 -3.77 -14.00
N GLU A 40 7.07 -4.94 -14.63
CA GLU A 40 7.85 -5.18 -15.85
C GLU A 40 7.36 -4.33 -17.03
N SER A 41 6.04 -4.24 -17.22
CA SER A 41 5.46 -3.43 -18.28
C SER A 41 5.82 -1.95 -18.14
N PHE A 42 5.75 -1.42 -16.91
CA PHE A 42 6.02 -0.01 -16.63
C PHE A 42 7.50 0.31 -16.46
N LYS A 43 8.36 -0.67 -16.16
CA LYS A 43 9.81 -0.47 -15.95
C LYS A 43 10.46 0.26 -17.12
N THR A 44 10.07 -0.09 -18.35
CA THR A 44 10.57 0.54 -19.59
C THR A 44 10.25 2.04 -19.71
N LEU A 45 9.25 2.53 -18.98
CA LEU A 45 8.84 3.95 -18.97
C LEU A 45 9.61 4.78 -17.95
N TYR A 46 10.39 4.15 -17.07
CA TYR A 46 11.19 4.81 -16.05
C TYR A 46 12.68 4.73 -16.38
N SER A 47 13.42 5.80 -16.08
CA SER A 47 14.88 5.79 -16.16
C SER A 47 15.46 5.28 -14.84
N GLU A 48 16.34 4.29 -14.91
CA GLU A 48 17.08 3.80 -13.74
C GLU A 48 18.20 4.77 -13.32
N ASP A 49 18.85 5.42 -14.31
CA ASP A 49 20.09 6.16 -14.10
C ASP A 49 19.92 7.68 -14.00
N MET A 50 18.77 8.23 -14.45
CA MET A 50 18.58 9.67 -14.57
C MET A 50 17.40 10.18 -13.75
N GLY A 51 17.69 11.15 -12.87
CA GLY A 51 16.69 11.90 -12.11
C GLY A 51 16.36 11.28 -10.75
N ARG A 52 15.14 11.52 -10.27
CA ARG A 52 14.67 10.98 -8.98
C ARG A 52 14.24 9.53 -9.16
N PRO A 53 14.61 8.61 -8.24
CA PRO A 53 14.14 7.24 -8.28
C PRO A 53 12.62 7.15 -8.43
N ALA A 54 12.17 6.27 -9.31
CA ALA A 54 10.76 6.04 -9.54
C ALA A 54 10.06 5.62 -8.23
N LYS A 55 8.82 6.09 -8.05
CA LYS A 55 7.95 5.55 -7.00
C LYS A 55 7.57 4.12 -7.38
N SER A 56 7.21 3.29 -6.40
CA SER A 56 6.75 1.94 -6.69
C SER A 56 5.53 1.96 -7.62
N VAL A 57 5.55 1.10 -8.64
CA VAL A 57 4.44 0.96 -9.61
C VAL A 57 3.13 0.68 -8.87
N ARG A 58 3.18 -0.16 -7.84
CA ARG A 58 2.04 -0.43 -6.95
C ARG A 58 1.40 0.83 -6.37
N LEU A 59 2.19 1.82 -5.95
CA LEU A 59 1.65 3.07 -5.41
C LEU A 59 0.94 3.88 -6.49
N MET A 60 1.56 4.05 -7.65
CA MET A 60 0.97 4.82 -8.75
C MET A 60 -0.32 4.19 -9.25
N VAL A 61 -0.30 2.88 -9.51
CA VAL A 61 -1.47 2.12 -9.96
C VAL A 61 -2.57 2.10 -8.90
N GLY A 62 -2.21 1.88 -7.63
CA GLY A 62 -3.18 1.91 -6.53
C GLY A 62 -3.89 3.25 -6.40
N LEU A 63 -3.15 4.36 -6.45
CA LEU A 63 -3.74 5.70 -6.44
C LEU A 63 -4.61 5.96 -7.67
N HIS A 64 -4.21 5.44 -8.83
CA HIS A 64 -4.99 5.55 -10.05
C HIS A 64 -6.34 4.82 -9.89
N TYR A 65 -6.36 3.57 -9.42
CA TYR A 65 -7.61 2.85 -9.15
C TYR A 65 -8.50 3.58 -8.15
N LEU A 66 -7.93 4.06 -7.03
CA LEU A 66 -8.68 4.79 -6.01
C LEU A 66 -9.29 6.10 -6.52
N LYS A 67 -8.69 6.71 -7.55
CA LYS A 67 -9.24 7.92 -8.17
C LYS A 67 -10.54 7.65 -8.95
N TYR A 68 -10.73 6.46 -9.51
CA TYR A 68 -11.86 6.12 -10.38
C TYR A 68 -12.91 5.23 -9.70
N MET A 69 -12.71 4.89 -8.43
CA MET A 69 -13.71 4.26 -7.56
C MET A 69 -14.56 5.31 -6.87
#